data_AF-A0A928VCK2-F1
#
_entry.id   AF-A0A928VCK2-F1
#
_cell.length_a   1.000
_cell.length_b   1.000
_cell.length_c   1.000
_cell.angle_alpha   90.00
_cell.angle_beta   90.00
_cell.angle_gamma   90.00
#
_symmetry.space_group_name_H-M   'P 1'
#
loop_
_entity.id
_entity.type
_entity.pdbx_description
1 polymer ?
#
loop_
_entity_poly.entity_id
_entity_poly.type
_entity_poly.pdbx_seq_one_letter_code
_entity_poly.pdbx_strand_id
1 'polypeptide(L)'
;MRVLVAGWFSFKDCNVTAGDVMARDLACDWLGQSGYLYDVALVSPFVGGVNWQTVNPANYSHVVFVCGPFPLDRATTEFVQRFNKSRLIGLDLSMLEPIDRWNPFDVLFARDSSTEAHPDITFLSKQPKVPVVGIVLVHPQQEYGDKGRHAIANAAIARLIKSQEVVAISIDTGLDSNTTNLHSACRDRNRSRSGSKSIPILDRHFNTQTQIATTLST
;
A
#
# COMPACT_ATOMS: atom_id res chain seq x y z
N MET A 1 11.67 -25.19 -15.87
CA MET A 1 10.88 -25.28 -14.62
C MET A 1 9.96 -24.08 -14.56
N ARG A 2 8.72 -24.26 -14.10
CA ARG A 2 7.74 -23.18 -14.00
C ARG A 2 7.21 -23.06 -12.58
N VAL A 3 7.04 -21.84 -12.11
CA VAL A 3 6.55 -21.49 -10.77
C VAL A 3 5.16 -20.88 -10.85
N LEU A 4 4.26 -21.26 -9.95
CA LEU A 4 3.01 -20.51 -9.75
C LEU A 4 3.20 -19.57 -8.55
N VAL A 5 3.01 -18.27 -8.75
CA VAL A 5 2.99 -17.29 -7.66
C VAL A 5 1.54 -17.07 -7.25
N ALA A 6 1.22 -17.31 -5.98
CA ALA A 6 -0.10 -17.12 -5.39
C ALA A 6 0.00 -16.30 -4.11
N GLY A 7 -1.12 -15.75 -3.67
CA GLY A 7 -1.23 -14.98 -2.43
C GLY A 7 -2.68 -14.59 -2.21
N TRP A 8 -2.97 -13.64 -1.32
CA TRP A 8 -4.34 -13.17 -1.10
C TRP A 8 -5.03 -12.63 -2.38
N PHE A 9 -4.24 -12.12 -3.33
CA PHE A 9 -4.69 -11.72 -4.68
C PHE A 9 -5.16 -12.89 -5.57
N SER A 10 -5.04 -14.12 -5.12
CA SER A 10 -5.49 -15.34 -5.79
C SER A 10 -6.85 -15.86 -5.27
N PHE A 11 -7.40 -15.25 -4.20
CA PHE A 11 -8.61 -15.70 -3.51
C PHE A 11 -9.64 -14.57 -3.43
N LYS A 12 -10.93 -14.94 -3.46
CA LYS A 12 -12.02 -13.97 -3.32
C LYS A 12 -12.12 -13.48 -1.88
N ASP A 13 -12.59 -12.25 -1.71
CA ASP A 13 -12.96 -11.65 -0.42
C ASP A 13 -11.81 -11.52 0.60
N CYS A 14 -10.55 -11.48 0.12
CA CYS A 14 -9.35 -11.35 0.97
C CYS A 14 -8.88 -9.90 1.23
N ASN A 15 -9.60 -8.86 0.80
CA ASN A 15 -9.22 -7.45 1.05
C ASN A 15 -7.74 -7.13 0.71
N VAL A 16 -7.30 -7.50 -0.49
CA VAL A 16 -5.93 -7.30 -0.98
C VAL A 16 -5.51 -5.84 -0.85
N THR A 17 -4.38 -5.61 -0.21
CA THR A 17 -3.79 -4.29 0.03
C THR A 17 -2.65 -3.99 -0.96
N ALA A 18 -2.14 -2.76 -0.93
CA ALA A 18 -0.95 -2.40 -1.70
C ALA A 18 0.29 -3.23 -1.28
N GLY A 19 0.38 -3.63 0.00
CA GLY A 19 1.48 -4.46 0.49
C GLY A 19 1.51 -5.83 -0.18
N ASP A 20 0.35 -6.49 -0.31
CA ASP A 20 0.23 -7.80 -0.97
C ASP A 20 0.70 -7.73 -2.44
N VAL A 21 0.34 -6.65 -3.13
CA VAL A 21 0.74 -6.42 -4.53
C VAL A 21 2.24 -6.15 -4.62
N MET A 22 2.82 -5.37 -3.71
CA MET A 22 4.26 -5.12 -3.67
C MET A 22 5.06 -6.39 -3.39
N ALA A 23 4.58 -7.23 -2.46
CA ALA A 23 5.23 -8.49 -2.12
C ALA A 23 5.18 -9.48 -3.30
N ARG A 24 4.05 -9.56 -4.00
CA ARG A 24 3.92 -10.30 -5.26
C ARG A 24 4.93 -9.87 -6.30
N ASP A 25 5.02 -8.56 -6.54
CA ASP A 25 5.89 -8.01 -7.58
C ASP A 25 7.36 -8.27 -7.25
N LEU A 26 7.76 -8.13 -5.98
CA LEU A 26 9.09 -8.52 -5.51
C LEU A 26 9.39 -10.01 -5.74
N ALA A 27 8.44 -10.89 -5.40
CA ALA A 27 8.62 -12.33 -5.63
C ALA A 27 8.77 -12.66 -7.13
N CYS A 28 7.97 -12.01 -7.99
CA CYS A 28 8.05 -12.15 -9.45
C CYS A 28 9.38 -11.64 -10.00
N ASP A 29 9.85 -10.49 -9.51
CA ASP A 29 11.15 -9.91 -9.88
C ASP A 29 12.30 -10.83 -9.51
N TRP A 30 12.30 -11.39 -8.29
CA TRP A 30 13.34 -12.32 -7.83
C TRP A 30 13.35 -13.63 -8.62
N LEU A 31 12.17 -14.16 -8.97
CA LEU A 31 12.05 -15.33 -9.84
C LEU A 31 12.59 -15.04 -11.24
N GLY A 32 12.23 -13.89 -11.81
CA GLY A 32 12.71 -13.45 -13.13
C GLY A 32 14.22 -13.25 -13.17
N GLN A 33 14.79 -12.57 -12.16
CA GLN A 33 16.24 -12.39 -12.02
C GLN A 33 16.98 -13.72 -11.87
N SER A 34 16.33 -14.72 -11.29
CA SER A 34 16.87 -16.08 -11.14
C SER A 34 16.63 -16.98 -12.36
N GLY A 35 16.02 -16.45 -13.44
CA GLY A 35 15.79 -17.18 -14.69
C GLY A 35 14.62 -18.16 -14.68
N TYR A 36 13.71 -18.08 -13.70
CA TYR A 36 12.53 -18.94 -13.64
C TYR A 36 11.37 -18.35 -14.44
N LEU A 37 10.70 -19.21 -15.21
CA LEU A 37 9.39 -18.90 -15.77
C LEU A 37 8.35 -18.99 -14.66
N TYR A 38 7.40 -18.05 -14.63
CA TYR A 38 6.32 -18.06 -13.67
C TYR A 38 4.99 -17.63 -14.28
N ASP A 39 3.90 -18.14 -13.69
CA ASP A 39 2.55 -17.61 -13.87
C ASP A 39 2.09 -17.04 -12.52
N VAL A 40 1.23 -16.02 -12.53
CA VAL A 40 0.67 -15.43 -11.32
C VAL A 40 -0.81 -15.83 -11.20
N ALA A 41 -1.18 -16.46 -10.09
CA ALA A 41 -2.56 -16.77 -9.78
C ALA A 41 -3.31 -15.49 -9.39
N LEU A 42 -4.32 -15.09 -10.17
CA LEU A 42 -5.10 -13.87 -9.93
C LEU A 42 -6.60 -14.15 -9.97
N VAL A 43 -7.34 -13.43 -9.15
CA VAL A 43 -8.80 -13.34 -9.21
C VAL A 43 -9.23 -11.92 -9.58
N SER A 44 -10.41 -11.78 -10.17
CA SER A 44 -11.02 -10.46 -10.43
C SER A 44 -11.01 -9.60 -9.16
N PRO A 45 -10.64 -8.30 -9.23
CA PRO A 45 -10.47 -7.48 -10.44
C PRO A 45 -9.05 -7.50 -11.05
N PHE A 46 -8.12 -8.29 -10.52
CA PHE A 46 -6.76 -8.35 -11.05
C PHE A 46 -6.72 -9.13 -12.38
N VAL A 47 -5.90 -8.66 -13.33
CA VAL A 47 -5.82 -9.19 -14.70
C VAL A 47 -4.39 -9.57 -15.08
N GLY A 48 -4.23 -10.35 -16.16
CA GLY A 48 -2.92 -10.76 -16.68
C GLY A 48 -2.34 -12.03 -16.04
N GLY A 49 -3.11 -12.71 -15.19
CA GLY A 49 -2.71 -13.94 -14.51
C GLY A 49 -3.55 -15.15 -14.93
N VAL A 50 -3.40 -16.22 -14.16
CA VAL A 50 -4.12 -17.48 -14.34
C VAL A 50 -5.06 -17.74 -13.17
N ASN A 51 -6.11 -18.53 -13.37
CA ASN A 51 -6.92 -19.03 -12.25
C ASN A 51 -6.31 -20.34 -11.74
N TRP A 52 -5.83 -20.35 -10.49
CA TRP A 52 -5.21 -21.53 -9.87
C TRP A 52 -6.16 -22.75 -9.82
N GLN A 53 -7.47 -22.52 -9.80
CA GLN A 53 -8.49 -23.58 -9.78
C GLN A 53 -8.58 -24.32 -11.12
N THR A 54 -8.19 -23.69 -12.23
CA THR A 54 -8.37 -24.24 -13.59
C THR A 54 -7.07 -24.66 -14.25
N VAL A 55 -5.92 -24.12 -13.84
CA VAL A 55 -4.62 -24.54 -14.39
C VAL A 55 -4.31 -25.99 -14.02
N ASN A 56 -3.56 -26.69 -14.88
CA ASN A 56 -3.06 -28.03 -14.57
C ASN A 56 -1.92 -27.93 -13.53
N PRO A 57 -2.07 -28.47 -12.30
CA PRO A 57 -1.03 -28.38 -11.29
C PRO A 57 0.28 -29.06 -11.70
N ALA A 58 0.24 -30.08 -12.57
CA ALA A 58 1.43 -30.77 -13.05
C ALA A 58 2.34 -29.88 -13.94
N ASN A 59 1.84 -28.73 -14.40
CA ASN A 59 2.65 -27.77 -15.16
C ASN A 59 3.64 -26.99 -14.27
N TYR A 60 3.47 -27.03 -12.94
CA TYR A 60 4.24 -26.24 -11.99
C TYR A 60 5.10 -27.14 -11.13
N SER A 61 6.41 -26.95 -11.20
CA SER A 61 7.33 -27.67 -10.30
C SER A 61 7.37 -27.03 -8.91
N HIS A 62 7.08 -25.74 -8.82
CA HIS A 62 7.08 -24.97 -7.56
C HIS A 62 5.83 -24.11 -7.48
N VAL A 63 5.38 -23.87 -6.25
CA VAL A 63 4.36 -22.88 -5.93
C VAL A 63 4.91 -21.99 -4.83
N VAL A 64 4.88 -20.68 -5.05
CA VAL A 64 5.22 -19.68 -4.05
C VAL A 64 3.92 -19.05 -3.58
N PHE A 65 3.58 -19.22 -2.31
CA PHE A 65 2.54 -18.44 -1.66
C PHE A 65 3.18 -17.26 -0.96
N VAL A 66 2.85 -16.04 -1.38
CA VAL A 66 3.48 -14.80 -0.92
C VAL A 66 2.48 -13.87 -0.24
N CYS A 67 2.93 -13.30 0.87
CA CYS A 67 2.21 -12.32 1.68
C CYS A 67 0.88 -12.81 2.27
N GLY A 68 0.35 -11.98 3.17
CA GLY A 68 -0.87 -12.20 3.92
C GLY A 68 -0.67 -13.12 5.12
N PRO A 69 -1.63 -13.14 6.04
CA PRO A 69 -1.76 -14.27 6.92
C PRO A 69 -2.16 -15.51 6.13
N PHE A 70 -1.60 -16.66 6.49
CA PHE A 70 -1.95 -17.93 5.88
C PHE A 70 -2.88 -18.70 6.83
N PRO A 71 -4.22 -18.65 6.63
CA PRO A 71 -5.18 -19.30 7.51
C PRO A 71 -5.26 -20.80 7.26
N LEU A 72 -5.55 -21.58 8.30
CA LEU A 72 -6.04 -22.94 8.16
C LEU A 72 -7.55 -22.89 7.89
N ASP A 73 -7.92 -22.73 6.63
CA ASP A 73 -9.32 -22.73 6.20
C ASP A 73 -9.52 -23.65 4.97
N ARG A 74 -10.77 -23.70 4.49
CA ARG A 74 -11.12 -24.53 3.34
C ARG A 74 -10.37 -24.14 2.08
N ALA A 75 -10.23 -22.84 1.79
CA ALA A 75 -9.67 -22.37 0.54
C ALA A 75 -8.15 -22.61 0.47
N THR A 76 -7.43 -22.34 1.55
CA THR A 76 -5.99 -22.61 1.63
C THR A 76 -5.71 -24.11 1.67
N THR A 77 -6.56 -24.90 2.33
CA THR A 77 -6.44 -26.37 2.34
C THR A 77 -6.65 -26.95 0.95
N GLU A 78 -7.70 -26.53 0.23
CA GLU A 78 -7.96 -26.95 -1.16
C GLU A 78 -6.79 -26.56 -2.08
N PHE A 79 -6.23 -25.36 -1.91
CA PHE A 79 -5.07 -24.88 -2.66
C PHE A 79 -3.85 -25.78 -2.42
N VAL A 80 -3.47 -26.02 -1.17
CA VAL A 80 -2.33 -26.88 -0.79
C VAL A 80 -2.51 -28.29 -1.34
N GLN A 81 -3.71 -28.87 -1.19
CA GLN A 81 -4.01 -30.21 -1.69
C GLN A 81 -3.86 -30.31 -3.21
N ARG A 82 -4.32 -29.30 -3.96
CA ARG A 82 -4.23 -29.27 -5.42
C ARG A 82 -2.79 -29.28 -5.92
N PHE A 83 -1.89 -28.60 -5.22
CA PHE A 83 -0.48 -28.47 -5.61
C PHE A 83 0.47 -29.36 -4.79
N ASN A 84 -0.03 -30.43 -4.15
CA ASN A 84 0.76 -31.31 -3.27
C ASN A 84 1.92 -32.08 -3.96
N LYS A 85 2.00 -32.04 -5.29
CA LYS A 85 3.12 -32.61 -6.07
C LYS A 85 4.17 -31.57 -6.46
N SER A 86 3.87 -30.30 -6.28
CA SER A 86 4.80 -29.20 -6.47
C SER A 86 5.54 -28.93 -5.17
N ARG A 87 6.72 -28.32 -5.25
CA ARG A 87 7.42 -27.82 -4.06
C ARG A 87 6.72 -26.54 -3.57
N LEU A 88 6.14 -26.57 -2.39
CA LEU A 88 5.41 -25.46 -1.79
C LEU A 88 6.35 -24.57 -0.98
N ILE A 89 6.38 -23.28 -1.31
CA ILE A 89 7.22 -22.27 -0.66
C ILE A 89 6.32 -21.19 -0.09
N GLY A 90 6.40 -20.96 1.22
CA GLY A 90 5.78 -19.81 1.88
C GLY A 90 6.77 -18.66 1.96
N LEU A 91 6.39 -17.47 1.50
CA LEU A 91 7.26 -16.29 1.45
C LEU A 91 6.56 -15.08 2.09
N ASP A 92 7.20 -14.46 3.07
CA ASP A 92 6.67 -13.28 3.79
C ASP A 92 5.28 -13.52 4.42
N LEU A 93 5.06 -14.72 4.96
CA LEU A 93 3.77 -15.11 5.52
C LEU A 93 3.66 -14.82 7.02
N SER A 94 2.49 -14.36 7.44
CA SER A 94 2.08 -14.45 8.84
C SER A 94 1.40 -15.81 9.07
N MET A 95 2.05 -16.72 9.80
CA MET A 95 1.47 -18.04 10.10
C MET A 95 0.51 -17.91 11.29
N LEU A 96 -0.80 -18.14 11.03
CA LEU A 96 -1.83 -17.97 12.06
C LEU A 96 -1.89 -19.14 13.05
N GLU A 97 -1.69 -20.35 12.57
CA GLU A 97 -1.53 -21.52 13.43
C GLU A 97 -0.06 -21.68 13.82
N PRO A 98 0.22 -22.22 15.02
CA PRO A 98 1.58 -22.59 15.40
C PRO A 98 2.21 -23.53 14.36
N ILE A 99 3.45 -23.23 13.95
CA ILE A 99 4.10 -23.92 12.82
C ILE A 99 4.42 -25.40 13.11
N ASP A 100 4.53 -25.77 14.38
CA ASP A 100 4.66 -27.16 14.86
C ASP A 100 3.34 -27.94 14.75
N ARG A 101 2.21 -27.23 14.81
CA ARG A 101 0.87 -27.80 14.60
C ARG A 101 0.51 -27.89 13.12
N TRP A 102 0.84 -26.85 12.35
CA TRP A 102 0.48 -26.80 10.94
C TRP A 102 1.45 -25.94 10.12
N ASN A 103 2.16 -26.59 9.21
CA ASN A 103 2.96 -25.95 8.17
C ASN A 103 2.88 -26.81 6.89
N PRO A 104 2.20 -26.36 5.83
CA PRO A 104 2.11 -27.11 4.58
C PRO A 104 3.26 -26.85 3.61
N PHE A 105 4.22 -25.98 3.96
CA PHE A 105 5.28 -25.55 3.06
C PHE A 105 6.55 -26.39 3.24
N ASP A 106 7.15 -26.82 2.13
CA ASP A 106 8.46 -27.48 2.11
C ASP A 106 9.58 -26.50 2.51
N VAL A 107 9.38 -25.21 2.24
CA VAL A 107 10.25 -24.10 2.65
C VAL A 107 9.38 -22.95 3.10
N LEU A 108 9.65 -22.42 4.29
CA LEU A 108 8.93 -21.28 4.84
C LEU A 108 9.91 -20.17 5.18
N PHE A 109 9.69 -19.00 4.58
CA PHE A 109 10.27 -17.73 4.97
C PHE A 109 9.15 -16.89 5.59
N ALA A 110 8.87 -17.13 6.87
CA ALA A 110 7.79 -16.44 7.57
C ALA A 110 8.17 -14.97 7.82
N ARG A 111 7.20 -14.06 7.68
CA ARG A 111 7.28 -12.72 8.25
C ARG A 111 7.04 -12.78 9.75
N ASP A 112 6.07 -13.57 10.19
CA ASP A 112 5.82 -13.82 11.60
C ASP A 112 5.17 -15.19 11.80
N SER A 113 5.48 -15.83 12.93
CA SER A 113 4.96 -17.14 13.31
C SER A 113 4.96 -17.31 14.83
N SER A 114 4.59 -18.50 15.33
CA SER A 114 4.67 -18.82 16.75
C SER A 114 6.09 -18.84 17.33
N THR A 115 7.13 -18.77 16.51
CA THR A 115 8.54 -18.91 16.96
C THR A 115 9.45 -17.76 16.57
N GLU A 116 9.11 -17.00 15.52
CA GLU A 116 9.99 -15.98 14.95
C GLU A 116 9.19 -14.85 14.31
N ALA A 117 9.85 -13.71 14.15
CA ALA A 117 9.35 -12.56 13.40
C ALA A 117 10.51 -11.88 12.67
N HIS A 118 10.28 -11.54 11.40
CA HIS A 118 11.22 -10.94 10.47
C HIS A 118 10.61 -9.67 9.85
N PRO A 119 11.44 -8.71 9.40
CA PRO A 119 10.94 -7.56 8.65
C PRO A 119 10.23 -7.99 7.36
N ASP A 120 9.16 -7.26 7.04
CA ASP A 120 8.38 -7.46 5.83
C ASP A 120 9.22 -7.23 4.56
N ILE A 121 9.14 -8.13 3.58
CA ILE A 121 9.93 -8.01 2.33
C ILE A 121 9.58 -6.76 1.54
N THR A 122 8.37 -6.19 1.72
CA THR A 122 7.92 -5.00 0.99
C THR A 122 8.77 -3.77 1.28
N PHE A 123 9.55 -3.75 2.37
CA PHE A 123 10.55 -2.70 2.61
C PHE A 123 11.68 -2.68 1.56
N LEU A 124 11.85 -3.76 0.79
CA LEU A 124 12.79 -3.82 -0.35
C LEU A 124 12.17 -3.30 -1.66
N SER A 125 10.87 -3.00 -1.66
CA SER A 125 10.15 -2.54 -2.85
C SER A 125 10.62 -1.16 -3.28
N LYS A 126 10.94 -1.01 -4.57
CA LYS A 126 11.42 0.24 -5.16
C LYS A 126 10.29 0.98 -5.88
N GLN A 127 9.16 1.18 -5.20
CA GLN A 127 8.02 1.88 -5.79
C GLN A 127 8.36 3.36 -6.04
N PRO A 128 7.86 3.96 -7.13
CA PRO A 128 7.98 5.38 -7.36
C PRO A 128 7.28 6.15 -6.24
N LYS A 129 7.95 7.20 -5.72
CA LYS A 129 7.34 8.07 -4.72
C LYS A 129 6.25 8.90 -5.40
N VAL A 130 5.03 8.84 -4.85
CA VAL A 130 3.96 9.77 -5.23
C VAL A 130 4.15 11.12 -4.53
N PRO A 131 3.92 12.26 -5.19
CA PRO A 131 3.97 13.55 -4.52
C PRO A 131 2.91 13.64 -3.40
N VAL A 132 3.32 14.15 -2.24
CA VAL A 132 2.43 14.42 -1.11
C VAL A 132 2.20 15.92 -1.01
N VAL A 133 0.94 16.35 -1.05
CA VAL A 133 0.52 17.75 -1.02
C VAL A 133 -0.25 18.01 0.27
N GLY A 134 0.19 19.00 1.04
CA GLY A 134 -0.57 19.54 2.17
C GLY A 134 -1.59 20.56 1.67
N ILE A 135 -2.85 20.40 2.05
CA ILE A 135 -3.94 21.31 1.68
C ILE A 135 -4.42 22.03 2.92
N VAL A 136 -4.28 23.35 2.92
CA VAL A 136 -4.87 24.24 3.92
C VAL A 136 -6.02 24.99 3.24
N LEU A 137 -7.25 24.65 3.62
CA LEU A 137 -8.44 25.34 3.12
C LEU A 137 -8.88 26.40 4.12
N VAL A 138 -9.30 27.54 3.60
CA VAL A 138 -9.89 28.60 4.42
C VAL A 138 -11.35 28.21 4.73
N HIS A 139 -11.69 28.22 6.02
CA HIS A 139 -13.07 28.03 6.50
C HIS A 139 -13.96 29.20 6.05
N PRO A 140 -15.29 29.02 5.98
CA PRO A 140 -16.20 30.12 5.69
C PRO A 140 -16.03 31.28 6.69
N GLN A 141 -15.77 32.49 6.19
CA GLN A 141 -15.63 33.70 7.00
C GLN A 141 -16.89 34.57 6.83
N GLN A 142 -17.76 34.57 7.84
CA GLN A 142 -19.06 35.26 7.78
C GLN A 142 -18.92 36.77 7.54
N GLU A 143 -17.81 37.35 7.97
CA GLU A 143 -17.45 38.77 7.87
C GLU A 143 -17.37 39.25 6.42
N TYR A 144 -17.15 38.35 5.46
CA TYR A 144 -17.08 38.69 4.04
C TYR A 144 -18.43 38.62 3.32
N GLY A 145 -19.48 38.08 3.96
CA GLY A 145 -20.80 37.91 3.38
C GLY A 145 -20.76 37.36 1.94
N ASP A 146 -21.52 37.96 1.03
CA ASP A 146 -21.60 37.53 -0.38
C ASP A 146 -20.32 37.77 -1.19
N LYS A 147 -19.35 38.52 -0.66
CA LYS A 147 -18.04 38.70 -1.29
C LYS A 147 -17.13 37.49 -1.06
N GLY A 148 -17.45 36.64 -0.09
CA GLY A 148 -16.71 35.41 0.21
C GLY A 148 -16.78 34.42 -0.95
N ARG A 149 -15.61 34.05 -1.50
CA ARG A 149 -15.51 33.05 -2.59
C ARG A 149 -14.93 31.70 -2.12
N HIS A 150 -14.90 31.44 -0.81
CA HIS A 150 -14.27 30.26 -0.20
C HIS A 150 -14.78 28.95 -0.80
N ALA A 151 -16.10 28.80 -0.99
CA ALA A 151 -16.67 27.59 -1.57
C ALA A 151 -16.20 27.35 -3.02
N ILE A 152 -16.08 28.42 -3.82
CA ILE A 152 -15.62 28.34 -5.21
C ILE A 152 -14.13 27.95 -5.26
N ALA A 153 -13.31 28.59 -4.41
CA ALA A 153 -11.89 28.28 -4.30
C ALA A 153 -11.65 26.83 -3.85
N ASN A 154 -12.33 26.40 -2.76
CA ASN A 154 -12.22 25.05 -2.22
C ASN A 154 -12.66 24.00 -3.25
N ALA A 155 -13.73 24.25 -4.01
CA ALA A 155 -14.17 23.37 -5.09
C ALA A 155 -13.15 23.32 -6.26
N ALA A 156 -12.51 24.44 -6.61
CA ALA A 156 -11.47 24.46 -7.63
C ALA A 156 -10.24 23.64 -7.22
N ILE A 157 -9.79 23.76 -5.97
CA ILE A 157 -8.68 22.97 -5.42
C ILE A 157 -9.04 21.48 -5.40
N ALA A 158 -10.25 21.13 -4.93
CA ALA A 158 -10.69 19.74 -4.91
C ALA A 158 -10.68 19.11 -6.31
N ARG A 159 -11.10 19.84 -7.35
CA ARG A 159 -11.02 19.39 -8.74
C ARG A 159 -9.57 19.23 -9.22
N LEU A 160 -8.69 20.17 -8.88
CA LEU A 160 -7.27 20.08 -9.24
C LEU A 160 -6.65 18.82 -8.61
N ILE A 161 -6.83 18.61 -7.32
CA ILE A 161 -6.28 17.45 -6.61
C ILE A 161 -6.81 16.14 -7.19
N LYS A 162 -8.11 16.05 -7.50
CA LYS A 162 -8.71 14.87 -8.14
C LYS A 162 -8.16 14.60 -9.55
N SER A 163 -7.59 15.61 -10.22
CA SER A 163 -6.98 15.48 -11.55
C SER A 163 -5.50 15.12 -11.54
N GLN A 164 -4.87 15.07 -10.37
CA GLN A 164 -3.43 14.81 -10.22
C GLN A 164 -3.20 13.48 -9.51
N GLU A 165 -2.11 12.79 -9.85
CA GLU A 165 -1.66 11.58 -9.15
C GLU A 165 -0.86 11.96 -7.90
N VAL A 166 -1.55 12.48 -6.88
CA VAL A 166 -0.96 12.96 -5.63
C VAL A 166 -1.71 12.44 -4.42
N VAL A 167 -1.00 12.31 -3.29
CA VAL A 167 -1.62 12.10 -1.98
C VAL A 167 -1.88 13.46 -1.34
N ALA A 168 -3.15 13.76 -1.07
CA ALA A 168 -3.55 15.00 -0.43
C ALA A 168 -3.79 14.81 1.07
N ILE A 169 -3.11 15.60 1.90
CA ILE A 169 -3.30 15.63 3.35
C ILE A 169 -3.99 16.94 3.72
N SER A 170 -5.19 16.85 4.29
CA SER A 170 -5.90 18.02 4.81
C SER A 170 -5.23 18.51 6.10
N ILE A 171 -4.92 19.80 6.15
CA ILE A 171 -4.31 20.48 7.30
C ILE A 171 -5.25 21.62 7.69
N ASP A 172 -5.87 21.52 8.86
CA ASP A 172 -6.68 22.58 9.46
C ASP A 172 -5.81 23.38 10.41
N THR A 173 -5.57 24.66 10.08
CA THR A 173 -4.76 25.58 10.89
C THR A 173 -5.60 26.34 11.92
N GLY A 174 -6.91 26.05 12.05
CA GLY A 174 -7.79 26.62 13.06
C GLY A 174 -7.40 26.16 14.47
N LEU A 175 -6.93 27.10 15.29
CA LEU A 175 -6.47 26.81 16.66
C LEU A 175 -7.62 26.69 17.68
N ASP A 176 -8.78 27.28 17.38
CA ASP A 176 -9.91 27.33 18.31
C ASP A 176 -10.67 26.01 18.37
N SER A 177 -10.88 25.37 17.22
CA SER A 177 -11.47 24.02 17.13
C SER A 177 -10.41 22.93 17.28
N ASN A 178 -9.17 23.20 16.84
CA ASN A 178 -7.99 22.35 16.92
C ASN A 178 -8.25 20.86 16.61
N THR A 179 -8.98 20.59 15.54
CA THR A 179 -9.34 19.22 15.13
C THR A 179 -8.13 18.39 14.68
N THR A 180 -6.96 19.02 14.52
CA THR A 180 -5.71 18.46 13.99
C THR A 180 -4.55 18.44 14.99
N ASN A 181 -4.78 18.78 16.27
CA ASN A 181 -3.76 18.89 17.32
C ASN A 181 -2.60 19.88 16.99
N LEU A 182 -2.87 20.91 16.19
CA LEU A 182 -2.00 22.06 16.00
C LEU A 182 -2.19 23.06 17.15
N HIS A 183 -1.26 23.06 18.12
CA HIS A 183 -1.37 23.87 19.34
C HIS A 183 -0.67 25.24 19.30
N SER A 184 0.03 25.59 18.21
CA SER A 184 0.69 26.90 18.10
C SER A 184 1.07 27.26 16.65
N ALA A 185 1.09 28.56 16.35
CA ALA A 185 1.53 29.10 15.06
C ALA A 185 3.03 28.85 14.74
N CYS A 186 3.84 28.39 15.70
CA CYS A 186 5.25 28.10 15.50
C CYS A 186 5.46 26.81 14.67
N ARG A 187 4.49 25.88 14.68
CA ARG A 187 4.52 24.67 13.83
C ARG A 187 4.09 24.92 12.39
N ASP A 188 3.33 25.98 12.12
CA ASP A 188 3.02 26.42 10.75
C ASP A 188 4.23 27.10 10.07
N ARG A 189 5.18 27.62 10.85
CA ARG A 189 6.38 28.30 10.36
C ARG A 189 7.64 27.41 10.40
N ASN A 190 7.61 26.24 9.78
CA ASN A 190 8.83 25.46 9.59
C ASN A 190 9.67 25.99 8.42
N ARG A 191 10.54 26.96 8.74
CA ARG A 191 11.67 27.37 7.91
C ARG A 191 12.69 26.23 7.90
N SER A 192 13.00 25.74 6.71
CA SER A 192 14.01 24.71 6.42
C SER A 192 15.30 24.86 7.24
N ARG A 193 15.48 24.06 8.30
CA ARG A 193 16.79 23.75 8.88
C ARG A 193 16.70 22.46 9.70
N SER A 194 17.55 21.50 9.32
CA SER A 194 17.80 20.17 9.90
C SER A 194 16.81 19.05 9.52
N GLY A 195 17.28 18.14 8.67
CA GLY A 195 17.25 16.67 8.82
C GLY A 195 15.94 15.89 8.96
N SER A 196 14.83 16.50 9.36
CA SER A 196 13.53 15.85 9.46
C SER A 196 12.65 16.29 8.30
N LYS A 197 12.11 15.33 7.55
CA LYS A 197 11.21 15.57 6.41
C LYS A 197 9.96 16.30 6.92
N SER A 198 9.97 17.62 6.77
CA SER A 198 8.85 18.50 7.07
C SER A 198 8.19 18.90 5.74
N ILE A 199 6.87 18.85 5.67
CA ILE A 199 6.09 19.39 4.54
C ILE A 199 6.17 20.92 4.64
N PRO A 200 6.85 21.63 3.71
CA PRO A 200 6.96 23.08 3.79
C PRO A 200 5.63 23.73 3.39
N ILE A 201 5.02 24.51 4.29
CA ILE A 201 3.88 25.39 3.97
C ILE A 201 4.46 26.75 3.56
N LEU A 202 4.27 27.14 2.30
CA LEU A 202 4.81 28.40 1.76
C LEU A 202 3.79 29.53 1.93
N ASP A 203 4.07 30.45 2.85
CA ASP A 203 3.29 31.67 3.04
C ASP A 203 3.74 32.74 2.04
N ARG A 204 2.89 33.07 1.06
CA ARG A 204 3.04 34.29 0.26
C ARG A 204 1.76 35.10 0.31
N HIS A 205 1.89 36.34 0.78
CA HIS A 205 0.89 37.39 0.67
C HIS A 205 0.42 37.55 -0.79
N PHE A 206 -0.79 37.09 -1.07
CA PHE A 206 -1.60 37.53 -2.19
C PHE A 206 -3.05 37.66 -1.72
N ASN A 207 -3.70 38.72 -2.15
CA ASN A 207 -4.99 39.24 -1.67
C ASN A 207 -6.22 38.39 -2.08
N THR A 208 -6.00 37.08 -2.22
CA THR A 208 -6.98 36.00 -2.44
C THR A 208 -6.34 34.75 -1.84
N GLN A 209 -6.51 34.52 -0.54
CA GLN A 209 -5.82 33.49 0.21
C GLN A 209 -6.33 32.09 -0.16
N THR A 210 -5.60 31.43 -1.04
CA THR A 210 -5.57 29.98 -1.20
C THR A 210 -4.09 29.61 -1.32
N GLN A 211 -3.55 28.90 -0.34
CA GLN A 211 -2.16 28.46 -0.35
C GLN A 211 -2.12 26.96 -0.68
N ILE A 212 -1.43 26.63 -1.78
CA ILE A 212 -1.07 25.25 -2.11
C ILE A 212 0.39 25.08 -1.70
N ALA A 213 0.64 24.21 -0.72
CA ALA A 213 1.98 23.83 -0.31
C ALA A 213 2.47 22.70 -1.21
N THR A 214 3.30 23.02 -2.22
CA THR A 214 3.95 22.01 -3.06
C THR A 214 5.30 21.62 -2.47
N THR A 215 5.50 20.34 -2.16
CA THR A 215 6.84 19.82 -1.87
C THR A 215 7.46 19.28 -3.15
N LEU A 216 8.69 19.70 -3.46
CA LEU A 216 9.52 19.12 -4.53
C LEU A 216 10.04 17.76 -4.08
N SER A 217 9.72 16.71 -4.83
CA SER A 217 10.33 15.39 -4.66
C SER A 217 11.82 15.45 -5.02
N THR A 218 12.69 15.01 -4.11
CA THR A 218 14.05 14.52 -4.42
C THR A 218 14.09 13.01 -4.29
#